data_AF-A0A7S0SPF7-F1
#
_entry.id   AF-A0A7S0SPF7-F1
#
_cell.length_a   1.000
_cell.length_b   1.000
_cell.length_c   1.000
_cell.angle_alpha   90.00
_cell.angle_beta   90.00
_cell.angle_gamma   90.00
#
_symmetry.space_group_name_H-M   'P 1'
#
loop_
_entity.id
_entity.type
_entity.pdbx_description
1 polymer ?
#
loop_
_entity_poly.entity_id
_entity_poly.type
_entity_poly.pdbx_seq_one_letter_code
_entity_poly.pdbx_strand_id
1 'polypeptide(L)'
;GIERVFERAGETEAGAEAGAGAKSGKEEVTNVVFMGMGEPLHNIEAVLAAVDILVDPRGLAFSRNKVTVSTSGLVPEIERFLNESQGSLAVSLNATTDEIRSWIMPINRKYNMASLLGVLGDHFPRRDLGRHQRQVFFEYIMLAGINDSNEDAERLLEISRRVPCKFNLIYFNTHEGSEFRCSDRETIKAFRKRLVEGGAMCTIRQSRGDEEMAACGQLGSPDSPEDWKPPPPRLKKPRRLREAEAEEEAEAQEATKGAAA
;
A
#
# COMPACT_ATOMS: atom_id res chain seq x y z
N GLY A 1 -4.17 2.82 -27.04
CA GLY A 1 -4.60 4.10 -26.44
C GLY A 1 -4.18 4.07 -24.99
N ILE A 2 -3.13 4.81 -24.64
CA ILE A 2 -2.69 5.01 -23.26
C ILE A 2 -3.08 6.45 -22.95
N GLU A 3 -4.28 6.66 -22.42
CA GLU A 3 -4.72 7.96 -21.94
C GLU A 3 -4.88 7.93 -20.43
N ARG A 4 -3.99 8.70 -19.79
CA ARG A 4 -4.10 9.39 -18.51
C ARG A 4 -4.60 8.60 -17.30
N VAL A 5 -3.63 8.15 -16.49
CA VAL A 5 -3.76 8.16 -15.03
C VAL A 5 -2.48 8.78 -14.47
N PHE A 6 -2.48 10.09 -14.25
CA PHE A 6 -1.38 10.83 -13.64
C PHE A 6 -1.98 11.89 -12.72
N GLU A 7 -1.72 11.85 -11.40
CA GLU A 7 -1.28 13.04 -10.64
C GLU A 7 -1.03 12.90 -9.11
N ARG A 8 0.02 13.63 -8.72
CA ARG A 8 0.28 14.47 -7.52
C ARG A 8 0.44 13.82 -6.12
N ALA A 9 1.58 14.12 -5.50
CA ALA A 9 1.79 14.13 -4.05
C ALA A 9 1.81 15.60 -3.56
N GLY A 10 1.07 15.91 -2.49
CA GLY A 10 0.88 17.29 -2.00
C GLY A 10 2.01 17.78 -1.08
N GLU A 11 2.33 19.07 -1.20
CA GLU A 11 3.18 19.86 -0.31
C GLU A 11 2.36 20.39 0.88
N THR A 12 3.06 20.55 2.01
CA THR A 12 2.58 21.10 3.29
C THR A 12 2.47 22.62 3.27
N GLU A 13 1.41 23.16 3.88
CA GLU A 13 1.21 24.59 4.10
C GLU A 13 2.24 25.20 5.07
N ALA A 14 2.94 26.24 4.61
CA ALA A 14 3.48 27.32 5.43
C ALA A 14 3.59 28.57 4.56
N GLY A 15 2.94 29.66 4.97
CA GLY A 15 2.78 30.87 4.18
C GLY A 15 4.05 31.73 4.03
N ALA A 16 4.13 32.43 2.89
CA ALA A 16 4.77 33.73 2.75
C ALA A 16 4.35 34.34 1.39
N GLU A 17 3.75 35.51 1.42
CA GLU A 17 3.52 36.34 0.23
C GLU A 17 4.85 36.86 -0.34
N ALA A 18 5.04 36.76 -1.66
CA ALA A 18 5.58 37.80 -2.54
C ALA A 18 5.94 37.24 -3.92
N GLY A 19 5.63 38.00 -4.98
CA GLY A 19 6.37 37.95 -6.24
C GLY A 19 5.55 37.52 -7.46
N ALA A 20 5.19 38.51 -8.28
CA ALA A 20 4.57 38.35 -9.58
C ALA A 20 5.40 37.47 -10.54
N GLY A 21 4.70 36.61 -11.28
CA GLY A 21 5.23 35.87 -12.41
C GLY A 21 4.13 35.02 -13.01
N ALA A 22 3.57 35.45 -14.14
CA ALA A 22 2.55 34.72 -14.88
C ALA A 22 3.10 33.34 -15.28
N LYS A 23 2.71 32.28 -14.56
CA LYS A 23 3.07 30.89 -14.90
C LYS A 23 2.15 30.42 -16.02
N SER A 24 2.70 30.18 -17.19
CA SER A 24 2.07 29.33 -18.21
C SER A 24 1.93 27.92 -17.64
N GLY A 25 0.77 27.62 -17.05
CA GLY A 25 0.52 26.42 -16.25
C GLY A 25 0.41 25.15 -17.09
N LYS A 26 1.54 24.59 -17.52
CA LYS A 26 1.64 23.14 -17.70
C LYS A 26 2.12 22.55 -16.39
N GLU A 27 1.26 21.80 -15.72
CA GLU A 27 1.62 21.07 -14.50
C GLU A 27 2.65 20.00 -14.87
N GLU A 28 3.82 20.05 -14.23
CA GLU A 28 4.90 19.11 -14.46
C GLU A 28 4.70 17.86 -13.60
N VAL A 29 4.83 16.68 -14.22
CA VAL A 29 4.80 15.41 -13.50
C VAL A 29 6.08 15.28 -12.67
N THR A 30 5.93 15.20 -11.35
CA THR A 30 7.06 15.15 -10.39
C THR A 30 7.38 13.75 -9.87
N ASN A 31 6.49 12.80 -10.08
CA ASN A 31 6.53 11.46 -9.51
C ASN A 31 5.86 10.45 -10.44
N VAL A 32 6.42 9.25 -10.54
CA VAL A 32 5.84 8.10 -11.26
C VAL A 32 5.72 6.92 -10.30
N VAL A 33 4.53 6.31 -10.23
CA VAL A 33 4.26 5.16 -9.36
C VAL A 33 3.61 4.04 -10.16
N PHE A 34 4.11 2.82 -10.02
CA PHE A 34 3.53 1.63 -10.66
C PHE A 34 2.50 1.02 -9.70
N MET A 35 1.34 1.68 -9.61
CA MET A 35 0.21 1.31 -8.74
C MET A 35 -1.13 1.32 -9.51
N GLY A 36 -1.04 1.12 -10.83
CA GLY A 36 -2.19 1.00 -11.72
C GLY A 36 -2.76 -0.42 -11.72
N MET A 37 -3.13 -0.92 -12.90
CA MET A 37 -3.61 -2.29 -13.06
C MET A 37 -2.46 -3.31 -13.09
N GLY A 38 -2.71 -4.45 -12.45
CA GLY A 38 -1.81 -5.61 -12.48
C GLY A 38 -0.70 -5.58 -11.43
N GLU A 39 0.05 -6.68 -11.39
CA GLU A 39 1.23 -6.83 -10.54
C GLU A 39 2.48 -6.54 -11.37
N PRO A 40 3.19 -5.41 -11.15
CA PRO A 40 4.30 -5.00 -11.99
C PRO A 40 5.39 -6.07 -12.14
N LEU A 41 5.71 -6.80 -11.06
CA LEU A 41 6.81 -7.75 -11.08
C LEU A 41 6.50 -9.05 -11.85
N HIS A 42 5.25 -9.31 -12.25
CA HIS A 42 4.98 -10.35 -13.25
C HIS A 42 5.51 -9.99 -14.65
N ASN A 43 5.83 -8.71 -14.90
CA ASN A 43 6.41 -8.20 -16.14
C ASN A 43 7.72 -7.46 -15.85
N ILE A 44 8.62 -8.11 -15.11
CA ILE A 44 9.86 -7.50 -14.62
C ILE A 44 10.71 -6.89 -15.73
N GLU A 45 10.84 -7.53 -16.89
CA GLU A 45 11.67 -7.02 -18.00
C GLU A 45 11.20 -5.64 -18.48
N ALA A 46 9.90 -5.48 -18.70
CA ALA A 46 9.34 -4.20 -19.13
C ALA A 46 9.41 -3.15 -18.03
N VAL A 47 9.26 -3.55 -16.76
CA VAL A 47 9.38 -2.65 -15.61
C VAL A 47 10.81 -2.12 -15.49
N LEU A 48 11.82 -2.98 -15.58
CA LEU A 48 13.22 -2.57 -15.51
C LEU A 48 13.56 -1.59 -16.64
N ALA A 49 13.21 -1.94 -17.88
CA ALA A 49 13.42 -1.06 -19.03
C ALA A 49 12.70 0.29 -18.88
N ALA A 50 11.47 0.30 -18.36
CA ALA A 50 10.72 1.54 -18.13
C ALA A 50 11.36 2.40 -17.05
N VAL A 51 11.80 1.81 -15.93
CA VAL A 51 12.49 2.55 -14.87
C VAL A 51 13.79 3.16 -15.39
N ASP A 52 14.58 2.42 -16.16
CA ASP A 52 15.83 2.92 -16.74
C ASP A 52 15.60 4.13 -17.65
N ILE A 53 14.57 4.08 -18.50
CA ILE A 53 14.21 5.22 -19.37
C ILE A 53 13.76 6.43 -18.54
N LEU A 54 12.95 6.21 -17.50
CA LEU A 54 12.43 7.29 -16.65
C LEU A 54 13.55 8.00 -15.91
N VAL A 55 14.58 7.28 -15.46
CA VAL A 55 15.70 7.84 -14.68
C VAL A 55 16.91 8.24 -15.52
N ASP A 56 16.95 7.93 -16.82
CA ASP A 56 18.08 8.27 -17.70
C ASP A 56 18.24 9.81 -17.75
N PRO A 57 19.43 10.35 -17.41
CA PRO A 57 19.72 11.78 -17.49
C PRO A 57 19.56 12.41 -18.88
N ARG A 58 19.56 11.60 -19.95
CA ARG A 58 19.31 12.02 -21.34
C ARG A 58 17.84 11.91 -21.74
N GLY A 59 17.02 11.29 -20.90
CA GLY A 59 15.59 11.09 -21.09
C GLY A 59 14.78 12.04 -20.23
N LEU A 60 13.84 11.49 -19.45
CA LEU A 60 12.98 12.26 -18.55
C LEU A 60 13.66 12.68 -17.24
N ALA A 61 14.85 12.12 -16.94
CA ALA A 61 15.71 12.50 -15.84
C ALA A 61 15.01 12.56 -14.46
N PHE A 62 14.03 11.67 -14.21
CA PHE A 62 13.41 11.58 -12.90
C PHE A 62 14.44 11.16 -11.85
N SER A 63 14.37 11.76 -10.67
CA SER A 63 15.10 11.22 -9.52
C SER A 63 14.64 9.79 -9.26
N ARG A 64 15.59 8.89 -8.98
CA ARG A 64 15.35 7.49 -8.58
C ARG A 64 14.35 7.35 -7.42
N ASN A 65 14.33 8.33 -6.52
CA ASN A 65 13.41 8.39 -5.38
C ASN A 65 11.99 8.83 -5.76
N LYS A 66 11.78 9.23 -7.01
CA LYS A 66 10.52 9.71 -7.57
C LYS A 66 9.87 8.71 -8.53
N VAL A 67 10.55 7.61 -8.84
CA VAL A 67 10.03 6.46 -9.60
C VAL A 67 9.89 5.28 -8.63
N THR A 68 8.65 4.89 -8.29
CA THR A 68 8.38 3.82 -7.31
C THR A 68 7.62 2.68 -7.94
N VAL A 69 8.15 1.46 -7.84
CA VAL A 69 7.47 0.24 -8.26
C VAL A 69 6.83 -0.41 -7.03
N SER A 70 5.51 -0.63 -7.05
CA SER A 70 4.83 -1.40 -6.00
C SER A 70 4.71 -2.86 -6.39
N THR A 71 4.69 -3.75 -5.41
CA THR A 71 4.43 -5.18 -5.58
C THR A 71 3.62 -5.75 -4.42
N SER A 72 2.83 -6.78 -4.72
CA SER A 72 2.11 -7.59 -3.75
C SER A 72 2.98 -8.60 -3.00
N GLY A 73 4.25 -8.80 -3.39
CA GLY A 73 5.18 -9.67 -2.66
C GLY A 73 5.74 -10.86 -3.46
N LEU A 74 6.03 -10.69 -4.75
CA LEU A 74 6.72 -11.73 -5.55
C LEU A 74 8.21 -11.81 -5.15
N VAL A 75 8.52 -12.58 -4.11
CA VAL A 75 9.86 -12.60 -3.48
C VAL A 75 11.03 -12.77 -4.46
N PRO A 76 11.03 -13.74 -5.40
CA PRO A 76 12.13 -13.88 -6.36
C PRO A 76 12.32 -12.65 -7.25
N GLU A 77 11.22 -12.02 -7.67
CA GLU A 77 11.27 -10.84 -8.53
C GLU A 77 11.58 -9.56 -7.75
N ILE A 78 11.28 -9.54 -6.44
CA ILE A 78 11.75 -8.47 -5.54
C ILE A 78 13.27 -8.50 -5.47
N GLU A 79 13.86 -9.67 -5.22
CA GLU A 79 15.32 -9.83 -5.19
C GLU A 79 15.95 -9.36 -6.50
N ARG A 80 15.39 -9.82 -7.62
CA ARG A 80 15.83 -9.41 -8.96
C ARG A 80 15.72 -7.90 -9.16
N PHE A 81 14.57 -7.30 -8.86
CA PHE A 81 14.34 -5.86 -8.96
C PHE A 81 15.34 -5.08 -8.09
N LEU A 82 15.61 -5.53 -6.87
CA LEU A 82 16.52 -4.85 -5.96
C LEU A 82 17.99 -4.92 -6.39
N ASN A 83 18.36 -5.92 -7.19
CA ASN A 83 19.68 -6.08 -7.77
C ASN A 83 19.86 -5.30 -9.08
N GLU A 84 18.83 -5.24 -9.92
CA GLU A 84 18.93 -4.70 -11.28
C GLU A 84 18.39 -3.26 -11.41
N SER A 85 17.39 -2.87 -10.62
CA SER A 85 16.68 -1.61 -10.79
C SER A 85 17.31 -0.44 -10.04
N GLN A 86 17.18 0.75 -10.62
CA GLN A 86 17.50 2.02 -9.96
C GLN A 86 16.29 2.66 -9.24
N GLY A 87 15.10 2.09 -9.40
CA GLY A 87 13.86 2.62 -8.85
C GLY A 87 13.69 2.35 -7.35
N SER A 88 12.72 3.05 -6.75
CA SER A 88 12.29 2.81 -5.37
C SER A 88 11.30 1.64 -5.30
N LEU A 89 11.36 0.85 -4.23
CA LEU A 89 10.43 -0.27 -4.00
C LEU A 89 9.37 0.11 -2.97
N ALA A 90 8.11 -0.14 -3.34
CA ALA A 90 6.98 -0.24 -2.42
C ALA A 90 6.47 -1.68 -2.36
N VAL A 91 5.98 -2.10 -1.20
CA VAL A 91 5.44 -3.43 -0.97
C VAL A 91 4.08 -3.28 -0.32
N SER A 92 3.04 -3.80 -0.98
CA SER A 92 1.72 -3.98 -0.40
C SER A 92 1.78 -5.04 0.69
N LEU A 93 1.81 -4.60 1.95
CA LEU A 93 1.88 -5.47 3.11
C LEU A 93 0.47 -5.87 3.57
N ASN A 94 -0.39 -4.86 3.81
CA ASN A 94 -1.81 -4.95 4.16
C ASN A 94 -2.22 -5.87 5.33
N ALA A 95 -1.30 -6.58 5.98
CA ALA A 95 -1.55 -7.39 7.16
C ALA A 95 -0.22 -7.72 7.85
N THR A 96 -0.31 -7.99 9.15
CA THR A 96 0.86 -8.24 10.02
C THR A 96 0.98 -9.69 10.47
N THR A 97 0.11 -10.57 9.99
CA THR A 97 0.11 -12.02 10.27
C THR A 97 -0.15 -12.79 8.98
N ASP A 98 0.44 -13.98 8.85
CA ASP A 98 0.25 -14.83 7.67
C ASP A 98 -1.20 -15.30 7.51
N GLU A 99 -1.94 -15.49 8.60
CA GLU A 99 -3.36 -15.89 8.55
C GLU A 99 -4.20 -14.83 7.83
N ILE A 100 -4.10 -13.57 8.25
CA ILE A 100 -4.83 -12.47 7.60
C ILE A 100 -4.29 -12.23 6.21
N ARG A 101 -2.97 -12.13 6.07
CA ARG A 101 -2.35 -11.80 4.79
C ARG A 101 -2.67 -12.83 3.71
N SER A 102 -2.73 -14.12 4.04
CA SER A 102 -3.13 -15.18 3.10
C SER A 102 -4.60 -15.15 2.71
N TRP A 103 -5.45 -14.59 3.57
CA TRP A 103 -6.86 -14.39 3.30
C TRP A 103 -7.07 -13.20 2.34
N ILE A 104 -6.51 -12.03 2.66
CA ILE A 104 -6.70 -10.81 1.85
C ILE A 104 -5.80 -10.74 0.61
N MET A 105 -4.62 -11.37 0.64
CA MET A 105 -3.61 -11.33 -0.43
C MET A 105 -3.09 -12.74 -0.72
N PRO A 106 -3.69 -13.48 -1.68
CA PRO A 106 -3.38 -14.88 -1.95
C PRO A 106 -1.91 -15.19 -2.24
N ILE A 107 -1.15 -14.22 -2.74
CA ILE A 107 0.30 -14.34 -2.98
C ILE A 107 1.07 -14.78 -1.73
N ASN A 108 0.58 -14.44 -0.53
CA ASN A 108 1.20 -14.81 0.74
C ASN A 108 1.21 -16.32 1.00
N ARG A 109 0.30 -17.07 0.35
CA ARG A 109 0.27 -18.54 0.44
C ARG A 109 1.49 -19.17 -0.24
N LYS A 110 2.07 -18.47 -1.23
CA LYS A 110 3.29 -18.89 -1.94
C LYS A 110 4.53 -18.25 -1.31
N TYR A 111 4.47 -16.97 -0.97
CA TYR A 111 5.56 -16.22 -0.36
C TYR A 111 5.08 -15.57 0.93
N ASN A 112 5.25 -16.29 2.04
CA ASN A 112 4.79 -15.86 3.36
C ASN A 112 5.57 -14.64 3.87
N MET A 113 5.09 -14.03 4.95
CA MET A 113 5.72 -12.84 5.53
C MET A 113 7.18 -13.07 5.92
N ALA A 114 7.54 -14.26 6.41
CA ALA A 114 8.92 -14.56 6.78
C ALA A 114 9.85 -14.48 5.56
N SER A 115 9.47 -15.06 4.43
CA SER A 115 10.24 -14.98 3.18
C SER A 115 10.31 -13.55 2.64
N LEU A 116 9.20 -12.81 2.68
CA LEU A 116 9.12 -11.42 2.24
C LEU A 116 10.00 -10.50 3.09
N LEU A 117 9.93 -10.61 4.41
CA LEU A 117 10.72 -9.79 5.32
C LEU A 117 12.20 -10.21 5.32
N GLY A 118 12.49 -11.48 5.04
CA GLY A 118 13.86 -11.98 4.86
C GLY A 118 14.56 -11.28 3.70
N VAL A 119 14.00 -11.37 2.49
CA VAL A 119 14.59 -10.71 1.30
C VAL A 119 14.69 -9.19 1.49
N LEU A 120 13.69 -8.55 2.11
CA LEU A 120 13.76 -7.12 2.38
C LEU A 120 14.83 -6.79 3.45
N GLY A 121 15.01 -7.63 4.45
CA GLY A 121 16.07 -7.46 5.45
C GLY A 121 17.46 -7.51 4.83
N ASP A 122 17.69 -8.46 3.92
CA ASP A 122 18.97 -8.66 3.25
C ASP A 122 19.34 -7.47 2.35
N HIS A 123 18.36 -6.88 1.66
CA HIS A 123 18.57 -5.77 0.71
C HIS A 123 18.42 -4.36 1.32
N PHE A 124 17.86 -4.24 2.52
CA PHE A 124 17.74 -2.98 3.25
C PHE A 124 18.43 -3.10 4.62
N PRO A 125 19.75 -3.40 4.68
CA PRO A 125 20.44 -3.47 5.96
C PRO A 125 20.39 -2.12 6.67
N ARG A 126 20.13 -2.14 7.98
CA ARG A 126 20.21 -0.94 8.81
C ARG A 126 21.67 -0.48 8.88
N ARG A 127 21.90 0.78 8.52
CA ARG A 127 23.21 1.44 8.54
C ARG A 127 23.05 2.80 9.24
N ASP A 128 24.12 3.30 9.86
CA ASP A 128 24.15 4.63 10.48
C ASP A 128 24.29 5.75 9.43
N LEU A 129 23.34 5.81 8.49
CA LEU A 129 23.31 6.76 7.37
C LEU A 129 22.30 7.90 7.59
N GLY A 130 21.63 7.94 8.74
CA GLY A 130 20.62 8.95 9.06
C GLY A 130 19.56 9.07 7.95
N ARG A 131 19.38 10.29 7.42
CA ARG A 131 18.41 10.58 6.33
C ARG A 131 18.72 9.90 4.99
N HIS A 132 19.94 9.36 4.82
CA HIS A 132 20.38 8.67 3.61
C HIS A 132 20.18 7.15 3.70
N GLN A 133 19.64 6.63 4.81
CA GLN A 133 19.24 5.23 4.92
C GLN A 133 18.23 4.90 3.82
N ARG A 134 18.57 3.90 2.99
CA ARG A 134 17.62 3.35 2.02
C ARG A 134 16.53 2.61 2.76
N GLN A 135 15.27 2.83 2.38
CA GLN A 135 14.11 2.27 3.07
C GLN A 135 13.11 1.74 2.05
N VAL A 136 12.48 0.63 2.40
CA VAL A 136 11.32 0.12 1.66
C VAL A 136 10.07 0.87 2.10
N PHE A 137 9.17 1.14 1.16
CA PHE A 137 7.83 1.65 1.49
C PHE A 137 6.90 0.47 1.71
N PHE A 138 6.27 0.38 2.87
CA PHE A 138 5.18 -0.55 3.11
C PHE A 138 3.86 0.16 2.93
N GLU A 139 3.06 -0.33 1.99
CA GLU A 139 1.68 0.10 1.81
C GLU A 139 0.77 -0.75 2.68
N TYR A 140 -0.15 -0.07 3.37
CA TYR A 140 -1.02 -0.69 4.35
C TYR A 140 -2.42 -0.10 4.25
N ILE A 141 -3.31 -0.82 3.56
CA ILE A 141 -4.72 -0.47 3.44
C ILE A 141 -5.40 -0.69 4.79
N MET A 142 -6.14 0.30 5.27
CA MET A 142 -6.81 0.27 6.57
C MET A 142 -8.19 -0.36 6.46
N LEU A 143 -8.31 -1.61 6.94
CA LEU A 143 -9.52 -2.42 6.88
C LEU A 143 -10.12 -2.59 8.28
N ALA A 144 -11.35 -2.07 8.45
CA ALA A 144 -12.03 -1.99 9.73
C ALA A 144 -12.16 -3.36 10.41
N GLY A 145 -11.63 -3.50 11.62
CA GLY A 145 -11.71 -4.72 12.45
C GLY A 145 -10.86 -5.89 11.93
N ILE A 146 -10.07 -5.68 10.87
CA ILE A 146 -9.30 -6.76 10.22
C ILE A 146 -7.81 -6.59 10.50
N ASN A 147 -7.28 -5.40 10.27
CA ASN A 147 -5.84 -5.15 10.30
C ASN A 147 -5.48 -3.81 10.97
N ASP A 148 -6.41 -3.20 11.69
CA ASP A 148 -6.30 -1.87 12.28
C ASP A 148 -6.28 -1.91 13.82
N SER A 149 -5.98 -3.07 14.40
CA SER A 149 -5.90 -3.26 15.85
C SER A 149 -4.63 -2.66 16.45
N ASN A 150 -4.64 -2.50 17.77
CA ASN A 150 -3.45 -2.09 18.51
C ASN A 150 -2.31 -3.10 18.35
N GLU A 151 -2.62 -4.39 18.37
CA GLU A 151 -1.66 -5.46 18.22
C GLU A 151 -1.05 -5.47 16.81
N ASP A 152 -1.80 -5.04 15.79
CA ASP A 152 -1.27 -4.84 14.43
C ASP A 152 -0.23 -3.71 14.41
N ALA A 153 -0.50 -2.57 15.08
CA ALA A 153 0.45 -1.48 15.16
C ALA A 153 1.76 -1.92 15.86
N GLU A 154 1.68 -2.72 16.91
CA GLU A 154 2.85 -3.28 17.61
C GLU A 154 3.68 -4.20 16.69
N ARG A 155 3.02 -5.08 15.94
CA ARG A 155 3.71 -5.94 14.96
C ARG A 155 4.37 -5.13 13.83
N LEU A 156 3.75 -4.04 13.37
CA LEU A 156 4.39 -3.14 12.41
C LEU A 156 5.63 -2.45 12.99
N LEU A 157 5.61 -2.05 14.27
CA LEU A 157 6.79 -1.52 14.95
C LEU A 157 7.91 -2.56 15.00
N GLU A 158 7.61 -3.83 15.30
CA GLU A 158 8.59 -4.91 15.24
C GLU A 158 9.19 -5.09 13.84
N ILE A 159 8.35 -5.05 12.79
CA ILE A 159 8.81 -5.09 11.39
C ILE A 159 9.77 -3.93 11.12
N SER A 160 9.42 -2.71 11.54
CA SER A 160 10.25 -1.51 11.31
C SER A 160 11.60 -1.54 12.01
N ARG A 161 11.74 -2.33 13.08
CA ARG A 161 13.01 -2.56 13.77
C ARG A 161 13.89 -3.48 12.94
N ARG A 162 13.32 -4.52 12.33
CA ARG A 162 14.01 -5.50 11.49
C ARG A 162 14.38 -4.96 10.11
N VAL A 163 13.46 -4.24 9.46
CA VAL A 163 13.63 -3.70 8.12
C VAL A 163 13.44 -2.18 8.17
N PRO A 164 14.46 -1.37 7.84
CA PRO A 164 14.32 0.07 7.67
C PRO A 164 13.22 0.38 6.63
N CYS A 165 12.12 0.95 7.10
CA CYS A 165 10.95 1.16 6.26
C CYS A 165 10.22 2.47 6.56
N LYS A 166 9.32 2.82 5.65
CA LYS A 166 8.29 3.85 5.82
C LYS A 166 6.93 3.20 5.62
N PHE A 167 6.00 3.42 6.53
CA PHE A 167 4.62 2.99 6.36
C PHE A 167 3.81 4.08 5.66
N ASN A 168 2.98 3.66 4.73
CA ASN A 168 1.97 4.49 4.11
C ASN A 168 0.60 3.87 4.35
N LEU A 169 -0.17 4.45 5.28
CA LEU A 169 -1.53 4.02 5.55
C LEU A 169 -2.44 4.56 4.45
N ILE A 170 -3.27 3.69 3.87
CA ILE A 170 -4.12 4.02 2.73
C ILE A 170 -5.57 3.78 3.14
N TYR A 171 -6.43 4.78 2.92
CA TYR A 171 -7.87 4.60 3.07
C TYR A 171 -8.36 3.53 2.08
N PHE A 172 -9.19 2.61 2.55
CA PHE A 172 -9.83 1.65 1.67
C PHE A 172 -11.01 2.29 0.92
N ASN A 173 -11.07 2.07 -0.38
CA ASN A 173 -12.17 2.56 -1.22
C ASN A 173 -13.25 1.50 -1.28
N THR A 174 -14.22 1.66 -0.38
CA THR A 174 -15.40 0.79 -0.31
C THR A 174 -16.16 0.86 -1.63
N HIS A 175 -16.51 -0.29 -2.19
CA HIS A 175 -17.28 -0.41 -3.42
C HIS A 175 -18.30 -1.53 -3.28
N GLU A 176 -19.31 -1.51 -4.14
CA GLU A 176 -20.37 -2.52 -4.14
C GLU A 176 -19.78 -3.93 -4.33
N GLY A 177 -20.21 -4.88 -3.50
CA GLY A 177 -19.69 -6.25 -3.49
C GLY A 177 -18.40 -6.47 -2.68
N SER A 178 -17.81 -5.43 -2.10
CA SER A 178 -16.70 -5.60 -1.15
C SER A 178 -17.18 -6.17 0.19
N GLU A 179 -16.50 -7.22 0.67
CA GLU A 179 -16.67 -7.76 2.02
C GLU A 179 -15.91 -6.95 3.10
N PHE A 180 -15.13 -5.96 2.67
CA PHE A 180 -14.32 -5.11 3.54
C PHE A 180 -14.89 -3.70 3.65
N ARG A 181 -14.64 -3.07 4.80
CA ARG A 181 -14.95 -1.66 5.08
C ARG A 181 -13.67 -0.90 5.42
N CYS A 182 -13.64 0.38 5.09
CA CYS A 182 -12.56 1.26 5.53
C CYS A 182 -12.64 1.49 7.04
N SER A 183 -11.49 1.46 7.73
CA SER A 183 -11.39 1.95 9.10
C SER A 183 -11.80 3.43 9.16
N ASP A 184 -12.41 3.86 10.25
CA ASP A 184 -12.79 5.26 10.41
C ASP A 184 -11.56 6.17 10.56
N ARG A 185 -11.76 7.47 10.34
CA ARG A 185 -10.67 8.46 10.32
C ARG A 185 -9.94 8.56 11.67
N GLU A 186 -10.64 8.39 12.78
CA GLU A 186 -10.03 8.51 14.10
C GLU A 186 -9.19 7.27 14.43
N THR A 187 -9.67 6.07 14.07
CA THR A 187 -8.88 4.83 14.13
C THR A 187 -7.60 4.94 13.31
N ILE A 188 -7.67 5.42 12.06
CA ILE A 188 -6.48 5.56 11.20
C ILE A 188 -5.48 6.58 11.76
N LYS A 189 -5.97 7.71 12.30
CA LYS A 189 -5.12 8.71 12.95
C LYS A 189 -4.46 8.15 14.22
N ALA A 190 -5.21 7.43 15.05
CA ALA A 190 -4.71 6.80 16.26
C ALA A 190 -3.65 5.74 15.94
N PHE A 191 -3.91 4.89 14.94
CA PHE A 191 -2.97 3.89 14.45
C PHE A 191 -1.67 4.54 13.95
N ARG A 192 -1.76 5.58 13.10
CA ARG A 192 -0.59 6.37 12.68
C ARG A 192 0.16 6.96 13.87
N LYS A 193 -0.55 7.59 14.80
CA LYS A 193 0.05 8.23 15.98
C LYS A 193 0.88 7.21 16.75
N ARG A 194 0.34 6.01 16.97
CA ARG A 194 1.02 4.92 17.66
C ARG A 194 2.28 4.45 16.94
N LEU A 195 2.25 4.34 15.61
CA LEU A 195 3.44 4.03 14.82
C LEU A 195 4.52 5.11 14.94
N VAL A 196 4.13 6.39 14.87
CA VAL A 196 5.06 7.52 14.98
C VAL A 196 5.67 7.62 16.38
N GLU A 197 4.86 7.48 17.44
CA GLU A 197 5.32 7.48 18.83
C GLU A 197 6.22 6.27 19.13
N GLY A 198 5.99 5.14 18.46
CA GLY A 198 6.87 3.96 18.49
C GLY A 198 8.17 4.10 17.68
N GLY A 199 8.40 5.24 17.03
CA GLY A 199 9.62 5.55 16.29
C GLY A 199 9.62 5.17 14.81
N ALA A 200 8.49 4.70 14.27
CA ALA A 200 8.36 4.41 12.84
C ALA A 200 7.97 5.65 12.04
N MET A 201 8.43 5.75 10.80
CA MET A 201 7.92 6.77 9.88
C MET A 201 6.61 6.30 9.26
N CYS A 202 5.57 7.12 9.42
CA CYS A 202 4.23 6.78 8.94
C CYS A 202 3.51 8.00 8.35
N THR A 203 3.04 7.86 7.12
CA THR A 203 2.16 8.81 6.45
C THR A 203 0.76 8.22 6.29
N ILE A 204 -0.24 9.08 6.13
CA ILE A 204 -1.57 8.69 5.67
C ILE A 204 -1.73 9.25 4.27
N ARG A 205 -1.97 8.38 3.30
CA ARG A 205 -2.35 8.74 1.93
C ARG A 205 -3.87 8.75 1.86
N GLN A 206 -4.44 9.92 1.63
CA GLN A 206 -5.86 10.03 1.25
C GLN A 206 -6.07 9.35 -0.10
N SER A 207 -7.16 8.59 -0.24
CA SER A 207 -7.63 8.18 -1.55
C SER A 207 -7.93 9.43 -2.36
N ARG A 208 -7.43 9.50 -3.59
CA ARG A 208 -7.74 10.54 -4.55
C ARG A 208 -8.48 9.86 -5.70
N GLY A 209 -9.62 10.40 -6.12
CA GLY A 209 -10.40 9.90 -7.24
C GLY A 209 -11.69 9.14 -6.89
N ASP A 210 -12.23 9.28 -5.66
CA ASP A 210 -13.52 8.68 -5.27
C ASP A 210 -14.68 9.11 -6.18
N GLU A 211 -14.57 10.25 -6.87
CA GLU A 211 -15.61 10.75 -7.78
C GLU A 211 -15.59 10.07 -9.17
N GLU A 212 -14.52 9.35 -9.56
CA GLU A 212 -14.34 8.85 -10.94
C GLU A 212 -13.91 7.37 -11.06
N MET A 213 -14.07 6.53 -10.02
CA MET A 213 -13.62 5.11 -10.05
C MET A 213 -12.13 4.95 -10.42
N ALA A 214 -11.33 6.00 -10.24
CA ALA A 214 -9.91 6.04 -10.59
C ALA A 214 -9.01 5.70 -9.39
N ALA A 215 -9.60 5.35 -8.26
CA ALA A 215 -8.86 5.08 -7.05
C ALA A 215 -8.11 3.73 -7.14
N CYS A 216 -6.99 3.61 -6.42
CA CYS A 216 -6.17 2.38 -6.43
C CYS A 216 -7.04 1.15 -6.10
N GLY A 217 -7.05 0.17 -7.01
CA GLY A 217 -7.86 -1.05 -6.90
C GLY A 217 -9.21 -1.05 -7.65
N GLN A 218 -9.63 0.09 -8.23
CA GLN A 218 -10.89 0.19 -9.00
C GLN A 218 -10.68 0.27 -10.52
N LEU A 219 -9.43 0.27 -10.97
CA LEU A 219 -9.09 0.28 -12.40
C LEU A 219 -9.37 -1.10 -13.01
N GLY A 220 -10.35 -1.17 -13.90
CA GLY A 220 -10.74 -2.36 -14.67
C GLY A 220 -11.43 -1.98 -15.98
N SER A 221 -11.27 -2.78 -17.02
CA SER A 221 -12.05 -2.64 -18.26
C SER A 221 -13.27 -3.54 -18.17
N PRO A 222 -14.48 -3.09 -18.63
CA PRO A 222 -15.67 -3.94 -18.70
C PRO A 222 -15.46 -5.19 -19.55
N ASP A 223 -14.54 -5.13 -20.50
CA ASP A 223 -14.21 -6.20 -21.44
C ASP A 223 -13.08 -7.06 -20.88
N SER A 224 -13.44 -7.99 -19.98
CA SER A 224 -12.52 -9.05 -19.59
C SER A 224 -12.30 -10.02 -20.77
N PRO A 225 -11.05 -10.36 -21.14
CA PRO A 225 -10.78 -11.28 -22.24
C PRO A 225 -11.34 -12.69 -21.95
N GLU A 226 -11.70 -13.44 -22.99
CA GLU A 226 -12.28 -14.80 -22.92
C GLU A 226 -11.44 -15.79 -22.08
N ASP A 227 -10.14 -15.52 -21.94
CA ASP A 227 -9.18 -16.35 -21.19
C ASP A 227 -9.01 -15.96 -19.71
N TRP A 228 -9.88 -15.08 -19.18
CA TRP A 228 -9.80 -14.65 -17.79
C TRP A 228 -9.97 -15.84 -16.82
N LYS A 229 -8.87 -16.22 -16.16
CA LYS A 229 -8.91 -17.22 -15.08
C LYS A 229 -9.41 -16.53 -13.81
N PRO A 230 -10.44 -17.08 -13.14
CA PRO A 230 -10.90 -16.52 -11.89
C PRO A 230 -9.77 -16.53 -10.86
N PRO A 231 -9.72 -15.54 -9.95
CA PRO A 231 -8.73 -15.53 -8.88
C PRO A 231 -8.82 -16.83 -8.06
N PRO A 232 -7.71 -17.27 -7.44
CA PRO A 232 -7.74 -18.45 -6.60
C PRO A 232 -8.83 -18.31 -5.53
N PRO A 233 -9.51 -19.40 -5.15
CA PRO A 233 -10.60 -19.34 -4.19
C PRO A 233 -10.13 -18.65 -2.90
N ARG A 234 -10.98 -17.78 -2.37
CA ARG A 234 -10.75 -17.13 -1.08
C ARG A 234 -10.67 -18.22 0.00
N LEU A 235 -9.70 -18.08 0.90
CA LEU A 235 -9.68 -18.91 2.09
C LEU A 235 -10.91 -18.57 2.95
N LYS A 236 -11.31 -19.51 3.80
CA LYS A 236 -12.31 -19.22 4.83
C LYS A 236 -11.82 -18.06 5.69
N LYS A 237 -12.76 -17.19 6.08
CA LYS A 237 -12.48 -16.06 6.97
C LYS A 237 -11.73 -16.55 8.23
N PRO A 238 -10.61 -15.91 8.61
CA PRO A 238 -9.84 -16.21 9.80
C PRO A 238 -10.71 -16.42 11.04
N ARG A 239 -10.34 -17.39 11.89
CA ARG A 239 -11.20 -17.81 13.02
C ARG A 239 -11.51 -16.63 13.94
N ARG A 240 -10.48 -15.85 14.28
CA ARG A 240 -10.61 -14.68 15.17
C ARG A 240 -11.63 -13.66 14.67
N LEU A 241 -11.75 -13.49 13.35
CA LEU A 241 -12.68 -12.52 12.76
C LEU A 241 -14.11 -13.07 12.76
N ARG A 242 -14.28 -14.38 12.60
CA ARG A 242 -15.60 -15.04 12.71
C ARG A 242 -16.10 -15.04 14.16
N GLU A 243 -15.19 -15.23 15.12
CA GLU A 243 -15.51 -15.17 16.55
C GLU A 243 -15.93 -13.75 16.95
N ALA A 244 -15.20 -12.72 16.50
CA ALA A 244 -15.57 -11.32 16.75
C ALA A 244 -16.93 -10.93 16.14
N GLU A 245 -17.24 -11.40 14.92
CA GLU A 245 -18.57 -11.16 14.32
C GLU A 245 -19.70 -11.84 15.10
N ALA A 246 -19.48 -13.06 15.58
CA ALA A 246 -20.48 -13.79 16.36
C ALA A 246 -20.74 -13.11 17.72
N GLU A 247 -19.71 -12.53 18.34
CA GLU A 247 -19.84 -11.75 19.58
C GLU A 247 -20.63 -10.45 19.34
N GLU A 248 -20.31 -9.70 18.27
CA GLU A 248 -21.01 -8.46 17.91
C GLU A 248 -22.50 -8.73 17.59
N GLU A 249 -22.79 -9.83 16.88
CA GLU A 249 -24.17 -10.27 16.61
C GLU A 249 -24.92 -10.65 17.88
N ALA A 250 -24.27 -11.34 18.82
CA ALA A 250 -24.87 -11.73 20.09
C ALA A 250 -25.20 -10.49 20.95
N GLU A 251 -24.28 -9.52 21.04
CA GLU A 251 -24.48 -8.26 21.75
C GLU A 251 -25.62 -7.43 21.13
N ALA A 252 -25.68 -7.35 19.79
CA ALA A 252 -26.75 -6.64 19.10
C ALA A 252 -28.14 -7.27 19.34
N GLN A 253 -28.20 -8.61 19.39
CA GLN A 253 -29.42 -9.35 19.71
C GLN A 253 -29.86 -9.17 21.17
N GLU A 254 -28.91 -9.05 22.10
CA GLU A 254 -29.19 -8.79 23.51
C GLU A 254 -29.69 -7.34 23.73
N ALA A 255 -29.07 -6.37 23.06
CA ALA A 255 -29.50 -4.97 23.09
C ALA A 255 -30.91 -4.75 22.52
N THR A 256 -31.27 -5.45 21.45
CA THR A 256 -32.63 -5.39 20.86
C THR A 256 -33.68 -6.09 21.75
N LYS A 257 -33.32 -7.17 22.44
CA LYS A 257 -34.21 -7.82 23.41
C LYS A 257 -34.43 -6.97 24.67
N GLY A 258 -33.39 -6.29 25.15
CA GLY A 258 -33.49 -5.36 26.29
C GLY A 258 -34.28 -4.09 26.00
N ALA A 259 -34.31 -3.62 24.74
CA ALA A 259 -35.12 -2.47 24.33
C ALA A 259 -36.60 -2.82 24.08
N ALA A 260 -36.94 -4.11 23.97
CA ALA A 260 -38.31 -4.60 23.75
C ALA A 260 -39.01 -5.07 25.04
N ALA A 261 -38.33 -5.02 26.18
CA ALA A 261 -38.82 -5.36 27.52
C ALA A 261 -39.07 -4.09 28.36
#